data_AF-A0A9E3YDS1-F1
#
_entry.id   AF-A0A9E3YDS1-F1
#
_cell.length_a   1.000
_cell.length_b   1.000
_cell.length_c   1.000
_cell.angle_alpha   90.00
_cell.angle_beta   90.00
_cell.angle_gamma   90.00
#
_symmetry.space_group_name_H-M   'P 1'
#
loop_
_entity.id
_entity.type
_entity.pdbx_description
1 polymer ?
#
loop_
_entity_poly.entity_id
_entity_poly.type
_entity_poly.pdbx_seq_one_letter_code
_entity_poly.pdbx_strand_id
1 'polypeptide(L)'
;MRAHASVEIDATSEEVWAQLSDVEGHRDWIESVESLSFITDEHAGPGTVFDVVVGIGPLRLPGRMTIERWDEGQAIGIRREGSISGTGIIALTQRGNRTNLSWEEEFALPWWLGGRAADLITRTLRMRAMKSDLQRLRDRINEQTRPDIYEPDAVEGSLVGTGRHGDVHEYGRNRVIRRNRNRASLAAERDLMMWLHQNGYPVPQVFAHPDDAAIVMERVDGPSMLDDLTAHPWRYKRHARTLVDLHNRLDSVPVPPDRLAFHGEGLVHLDLHPGNVLLGPDGPRVINWANAGVGQRGLDRAMTWVLMKTDTVDGGLAYRAAIQAIRERIAAEYRSAVGDDLVSAHATNAAELRMLDTNLRRDEADAVFRLARSLQNRPTHSRTDDV
;
A
#
# COMPACT_ATOMS: atom_id res chain seq x y z
N MET A 1 -26.40 15.93 2.50
CA MET A 1 -25.84 14.60 2.20
C MET A 1 -25.28 14.01 3.48
N ARG A 2 -25.34 12.69 3.69
CA ARG A 2 -24.80 12.03 4.89
C ARG A 2 -23.64 11.09 4.54
N ALA A 3 -22.55 11.17 5.28
CA ALA A 3 -21.40 10.27 5.18
C ALA A 3 -21.09 9.67 6.55
N HIS A 4 -20.62 8.42 6.58
CA HIS A 4 -20.25 7.71 7.79
C HIS A 4 -18.97 6.91 7.50
N ALA A 5 -18.04 6.91 8.44
CA ALA A 5 -16.87 6.04 8.47
C ALA A 5 -16.56 5.61 9.90
N SER A 6 -15.92 4.46 10.07
CA SER A 6 -15.45 3.99 11.37
C SER A 6 -14.16 3.19 11.24
N VAL A 7 -13.40 3.13 12.34
CA VAL A 7 -12.18 2.36 12.49
C VAL A 7 -12.09 1.80 13.91
N GLU A 8 -11.43 0.65 14.07
CA GLU A 8 -11.06 0.13 15.38
C GLU A 8 -9.65 0.58 15.73
N ILE A 9 -9.46 1.02 16.98
CA ILE A 9 -8.19 1.44 17.55
C ILE A 9 -7.93 0.55 18.76
N ASP A 10 -6.77 -0.10 18.88
CA ASP A 10 -6.45 -0.93 20.05
C ASP A 10 -5.92 -0.07 21.21
N ALA A 11 -6.70 0.93 21.57
CA ALA A 11 -6.47 1.79 22.71
C ALA A 11 -7.78 1.89 23.50
N THR A 12 -7.68 2.22 24.77
CA THR A 12 -8.83 2.57 25.60
C THR A 12 -9.47 3.86 25.11
N SER A 13 -10.76 4.03 25.40
CA SER A 13 -11.50 5.23 25.00
C SER A 13 -10.91 6.48 25.62
N GLU A 14 -10.28 6.37 26.79
CA GLU A 14 -9.55 7.46 27.46
C GLU A 14 -8.31 7.89 26.67
N GLU A 15 -7.49 6.94 26.20
CA GLU A 15 -6.32 7.22 25.36
C GLU A 15 -6.70 7.83 24.01
N VAL A 16 -7.77 7.32 23.39
CA VAL A 16 -8.30 7.88 22.14
C VAL A 16 -8.88 9.28 22.39
N TRP A 17 -9.60 9.46 23.51
CA TRP A 17 -10.20 10.73 23.87
C TRP A 17 -9.16 11.81 24.08
N ALA A 18 -8.02 11.51 24.72
CA ALA A 18 -6.96 12.48 24.95
C ALA A 18 -6.45 13.13 23.65
N GLN A 19 -6.38 12.38 22.55
CA GLN A 19 -6.05 12.93 21.23
C GLN A 19 -7.25 13.62 20.57
N LEU A 20 -8.45 13.05 20.71
CA LEU A 20 -9.66 13.59 20.08
C LEU A 20 -10.08 14.93 20.71
N SER A 21 -9.86 15.13 22.01
CA SER A 21 -10.16 16.38 22.73
C SER A 21 -9.18 17.52 22.41
N ASP A 22 -8.01 17.23 21.83
CA ASP A 22 -7.10 18.25 21.32
C ASP A 22 -7.58 18.73 19.94
N VAL A 23 -8.51 19.70 19.96
CA VAL A 23 -9.12 20.27 18.74
C VAL A 23 -8.09 20.94 17.84
N GLU A 24 -7.03 21.53 18.40
CA GLU A 24 -5.97 22.18 17.61
C GLU A 24 -5.16 21.13 16.83
N GLY A 25 -4.86 20.01 17.47
CA GLY A 25 -4.16 18.86 16.88
C GLY A 25 -4.93 18.15 15.76
N HIS A 26 -6.21 18.47 15.52
CA HIS A 26 -7.00 17.88 14.42
C HIS A 26 -6.39 18.14 13.05
N ARG A 27 -5.65 19.24 12.88
CA ARG A 27 -4.92 19.57 11.64
C ARG A 27 -3.86 18.53 11.26
N ASP A 28 -3.36 17.78 12.24
CA ASP A 28 -2.24 16.86 12.04
C ASP A 28 -2.70 15.53 11.44
N TRP A 29 -4.00 15.19 11.52
CA TRP A 29 -4.53 13.92 11.03
C TRP A 29 -5.69 14.07 10.04
N ILE A 30 -6.37 15.22 9.99
CA ILE A 30 -7.37 15.54 8.96
C ILE A 30 -6.68 16.24 7.79
N GLU A 31 -6.48 15.54 6.67
CA GLU A 31 -5.69 16.04 5.52
C GLU A 31 -6.16 17.39 4.98
N SER A 32 -7.47 17.57 4.99
CA SER A 32 -8.12 18.69 4.32
C SER A 32 -8.08 19.97 5.15
N VAL A 33 -7.67 19.92 6.42
CA VAL A 33 -7.57 21.10 7.28
C VAL A 33 -6.24 21.81 7.00
N GLU A 34 -6.31 23.01 6.44
CA GLU A 34 -5.10 23.79 6.13
C GLU A 34 -4.74 24.79 7.22
N SER A 35 -5.77 25.37 7.84
CA SER A 35 -5.61 26.24 8.98
C SER A 35 -6.81 26.14 9.89
N LEU A 36 -6.55 26.34 11.18
CA LEU A 36 -7.52 26.40 12.26
C LEU A 36 -7.12 27.55 13.18
N SER A 37 -8.07 28.41 13.51
CA SER A 37 -7.85 29.54 14.43
C SER A 37 -9.03 29.72 15.37
N PHE A 38 -8.79 29.62 16.67
CA PHE A 38 -9.82 29.82 17.69
C PHE A 38 -10.29 31.27 17.77
N ILE A 39 -11.59 31.44 18.01
CA ILE A 39 -12.24 32.73 18.27
C ILE A 39 -12.51 32.87 19.77
N THR A 40 -12.86 31.75 20.42
CA THR A 40 -13.06 31.68 21.88
C THR A 40 -11.74 31.41 22.59
N ASP A 41 -11.58 31.95 23.79
CA ASP A 41 -10.42 31.66 24.66
C ASP A 41 -10.39 30.18 25.09
N GLU A 42 -11.56 29.56 25.23
CA GLU A 42 -11.69 28.13 25.49
C GLU A 42 -11.55 27.33 24.19
N HIS A 43 -10.62 26.38 24.18
CA HIS A 43 -10.32 25.51 23.04
C HIS A 43 -11.00 24.12 23.12
N ALA A 44 -11.81 23.89 24.15
CA ALA A 44 -12.50 22.62 24.40
C ALA A 44 -13.87 22.84 25.05
N GLY A 45 -14.80 21.91 24.81
CA GLY A 45 -16.15 21.95 25.38
C GLY A 45 -17.22 22.56 24.45
N PRO A 46 -18.51 22.44 24.83
CA PRO A 46 -19.60 23.00 24.06
C PRO A 46 -19.55 24.53 24.07
N GLY A 47 -19.74 25.16 22.91
CA GLY A 47 -19.67 26.61 22.73
C GLY A 47 -18.32 27.12 22.24
N THR A 48 -17.27 26.28 22.20
CA THR A 48 -16.01 26.63 21.54
C THR A 48 -16.23 26.94 20.07
N VAL A 49 -15.69 28.06 19.60
CA VAL A 49 -15.82 28.54 18.22
C VAL A 49 -14.44 28.77 17.61
N PHE A 50 -14.25 28.26 16.39
CA PHE A 50 -13.02 28.45 15.63
C PHE A 50 -13.32 28.57 14.14
N ASP A 51 -12.49 29.32 13.42
CA ASP A 51 -12.53 29.37 11.96
C ASP A 51 -11.58 28.30 11.40
N VAL A 52 -12.01 27.63 10.33
CA VAL A 52 -11.26 26.57 9.65
C VAL A 52 -11.23 26.83 8.14
N VAL A 53 -10.07 26.61 7.52
CA VAL A 53 -9.95 26.60 6.05
C VAL A 53 -9.77 25.16 5.59
N VAL A 54 -10.71 24.71 4.75
CA VAL A 54 -10.66 23.36 4.17
C VAL A 54 -10.17 23.42 2.73
N GLY A 55 -9.13 22.64 2.42
CA GLY A 55 -8.55 22.45 1.10
C GLY A 55 -9.23 21.31 0.33
N ILE A 56 -9.74 21.62 -0.87
CA ILE A 56 -10.25 20.61 -1.81
C ILE A 56 -9.64 20.88 -3.18
N GLY A 57 -8.54 20.20 -3.50
CA GLY A 57 -7.77 20.49 -4.73
C GLY A 57 -7.30 21.96 -4.75
N PRO A 58 -7.60 22.74 -5.81
CA PRO A 58 -7.24 24.16 -5.88
C PRO A 58 -8.15 25.07 -5.05
N LEU A 59 -9.24 24.55 -4.49
CA LEU A 59 -10.22 25.34 -3.73
C LEU A 59 -9.79 25.47 -2.27
N ARG A 60 -10.06 26.65 -1.70
CA ARG A 60 -9.90 26.97 -0.28
C ARG A 60 -11.23 27.46 0.24
N LEU A 61 -11.83 26.68 1.14
CA LEU A 61 -13.19 26.90 1.60
C LEU A 61 -13.17 27.26 3.08
N PRO A 62 -13.21 28.56 3.43
CA PRO A 62 -13.32 28.99 4.81
C PRO A 62 -14.69 28.62 5.37
N GLY A 63 -14.74 28.33 6.67
CA GLY A 63 -15.98 28.19 7.42
C GLY A 63 -15.74 28.33 8.91
N ARG A 64 -16.81 28.61 9.64
CA ARG A 64 -16.83 28.68 11.08
C ARG A 64 -17.32 27.37 11.66
N MET A 65 -16.64 26.89 12.69
CA MET A 65 -16.99 25.68 13.42
C MET A 65 -17.43 26.05 14.83
N THR A 66 -18.46 25.37 15.32
CA THR A 66 -18.94 25.48 16.70
C THR A 66 -19.06 24.08 17.28
N ILE A 67 -18.45 23.86 18.44
CA ILE A 67 -18.63 22.60 19.19
C ILE A 67 -19.97 22.67 19.91
N GLU A 68 -20.83 21.69 19.68
CA GLU A 68 -22.19 21.66 20.22
C GLU A 68 -22.43 20.53 21.20
N ARG A 69 -21.60 19.49 21.11
CA ARG A 69 -21.64 18.33 21.99
C ARG A 69 -20.23 17.98 22.40
N TRP A 70 -20.06 17.71 23.68
CA TRP A 70 -18.80 17.30 24.28
C TRP A 70 -19.12 16.34 25.41
N ASP A 71 -19.19 15.07 25.08
CA ASP A 71 -19.39 14.02 26.06
C ASP A 71 -18.03 13.40 26.34
N GLU A 72 -17.48 13.70 27.50
CA GLU A 72 -16.14 13.28 27.88
C GLU A 72 -15.95 11.76 27.75
N GLY A 73 -14.91 11.34 27.02
CA GLY A 73 -14.61 9.95 26.71
C GLY A 73 -15.57 9.28 25.73
N GLN A 74 -16.56 10.00 25.17
CA GLN A 74 -17.62 9.40 24.37
C GLN A 74 -17.86 10.07 23.01
N ALA A 75 -18.01 11.40 22.93
CA ALA A 75 -18.36 12.04 21.66
C ALA A 75 -18.03 13.53 21.58
N ILE A 76 -17.65 14.00 20.39
CA ILE A 76 -17.59 15.42 20.03
C ILE A 76 -18.53 15.66 18.86
N GLY A 77 -19.42 16.63 19.00
CA GLY A 77 -20.31 17.09 17.94
C GLY A 77 -19.97 18.51 17.53
N ILE A 78 -19.85 18.75 16.22
CA ILE A 78 -19.49 20.04 15.64
C ILE A 78 -20.51 20.47 14.60
N ARG A 79 -20.82 21.76 14.55
CA ARG A 79 -21.57 22.40 13.46
C ARG A 79 -20.64 23.29 12.68
N ARG A 80 -20.78 23.28 11.36
CA ARG A 80 -20.07 24.14 10.42
C ARG A 80 -21.03 25.08 9.73
N GLU A 81 -20.63 26.34 9.65
CA GLU A 81 -21.28 27.37 8.86
C GLU A 81 -20.31 27.96 7.83
N GLY A 82 -20.76 28.15 6.59
CA GLY A 82 -19.96 28.80 5.56
C GLY A 82 -20.33 28.33 4.15
N SER A 83 -19.33 28.27 3.27
CA SER A 83 -19.53 27.76 1.90
C SER A 83 -19.96 26.29 1.90
N ILE A 84 -19.48 25.52 2.87
CA ILE A 84 -20.00 24.18 3.17
C ILE A 84 -20.57 24.26 4.58
N SER A 85 -21.87 24.07 4.71
CA SER A 85 -22.54 24.00 6.00
C SER A 85 -22.91 22.56 6.32
N GLY A 86 -22.83 22.19 7.59
CA GLY A 86 -23.05 20.81 8.00
C GLY A 86 -22.91 20.58 9.49
N THR A 87 -23.12 19.34 9.91
CA THR A 87 -22.91 18.88 11.28
C THR A 87 -22.10 17.58 11.23
N GLY A 88 -21.17 17.40 12.15
CA GLY A 88 -20.40 16.18 12.32
C GLY A 88 -20.47 15.68 13.76
N ILE A 89 -20.48 14.37 13.95
CA ILE A 89 -20.34 13.72 15.26
C ILE A 89 -19.25 12.68 15.14
N ILE A 90 -18.23 12.80 16.00
CA ILE A 90 -17.23 11.77 16.22
C ILE A 90 -17.56 11.11 17.54
N ALA A 91 -17.71 9.78 17.55
CA ALA A 91 -18.11 9.01 18.73
C ALA A 91 -17.20 7.80 18.97
N LEU A 92 -16.97 7.51 20.24
CA LEU A 92 -16.17 6.42 20.77
C LEU A 92 -17.07 5.33 21.36
N THR A 93 -16.74 4.07 21.13
CA THR A 93 -17.38 2.93 21.80
C THR A 93 -16.34 1.92 22.24
N GLN A 94 -16.14 1.77 23.55
CA GLN A 94 -15.21 0.77 24.11
C GLN A 94 -15.69 -0.66 23.83
N ARG A 95 -14.77 -1.51 23.40
CA ARG A 95 -14.95 -2.95 23.14
C ARG A 95 -13.75 -3.72 23.70
N GLY A 96 -13.83 -4.14 24.96
CA GLY A 96 -12.72 -4.82 25.63
C GLY A 96 -11.53 -3.87 25.81
N ASN A 97 -10.38 -4.20 25.21
CA ASN A 97 -9.17 -3.33 25.19
C ASN A 97 -9.04 -2.51 23.89
N ARG A 98 -10.10 -2.42 23.08
CA ARG A 98 -10.14 -1.67 21.83
C ARG A 98 -11.26 -0.63 21.87
N THR A 99 -11.16 0.40 21.06
CA THR A 99 -12.17 1.44 20.90
C THR A 99 -12.58 1.53 19.44
N ASN A 100 -13.89 1.48 19.17
CA ASN A 100 -14.42 1.86 17.87
C ASN A 100 -14.56 3.37 17.81
N LEU A 101 -13.85 4.01 16.89
CA LEU A 101 -13.96 5.43 16.58
C LEU A 101 -14.82 5.55 15.32
N SER A 102 -15.96 6.22 15.44
CA SER A 102 -16.92 6.45 14.36
C SER A 102 -17.06 7.93 14.09
N TRP A 103 -17.23 8.30 12.82
CA TRP A 103 -17.47 9.67 12.39
C TRP A 103 -18.65 9.70 11.42
N GLU A 104 -19.67 10.44 11.81
CA GLU A 104 -20.84 10.76 10.98
C GLU A 104 -20.84 12.24 10.64
N GLU A 105 -21.13 12.56 9.38
CA GLU A 105 -21.20 13.94 8.90
C GLU A 105 -22.41 14.13 7.99
N GLU A 106 -23.16 15.20 8.23
CA GLU A 106 -24.15 15.73 7.32
C GLU A 106 -23.67 17.06 6.76
N PHE A 107 -23.63 17.23 5.45
CA PHE A 107 -23.22 18.48 4.84
C PHE A 107 -24.00 18.81 3.57
N ALA A 108 -24.05 20.09 3.25
CA ALA A 108 -24.58 20.64 2.01
C ALA A 108 -23.45 21.31 1.23
N LEU A 109 -23.26 20.89 -0.01
CA LEU A 109 -22.35 21.54 -0.93
C LEU A 109 -23.00 22.79 -1.55
N PRO A 110 -22.21 23.78 -1.97
CA PRO A 110 -22.72 24.87 -2.80
C PRO A 110 -23.42 24.34 -4.05
N TRP A 111 -24.51 24.97 -4.45
CA TRP A 111 -25.31 24.59 -5.62
C TRP A 111 -24.50 24.59 -6.94
N TRP A 112 -23.42 25.37 -7.01
CA TRP A 112 -22.52 25.43 -8.17
C TRP A 112 -21.48 24.29 -8.21
N LEU A 113 -21.37 23.48 -7.15
CA LEU A 113 -20.41 22.36 -7.03
C LEU A 113 -20.96 21.01 -7.52
N GLY A 114 -22.16 20.99 -8.13
CA GLY A 114 -22.69 19.85 -8.88
C GLY A 114 -24.10 19.42 -8.47
N GLY A 115 -24.94 19.01 -9.44
CA GLY A 115 -26.30 18.52 -9.19
C GLY A 115 -26.38 17.08 -8.64
N ARG A 116 -27.59 16.51 -8.54
CA ARG A 116 -27.89 15.23 -7.86
C ARG A 116 -27.00 14.01 -8.21
N ALA A 117 -26.43 13.94 -9.41
CA ALA A 117 -25.53 12.86 -9.81
C ALA A 117 -24.09 13.05 -9.27
N ALA A 118 -23.65 14.30 -9.08
CA ALA A 118 -22.39 14.62 -8.44
C ALA A 118 -22.42 14.26 -6.94
N ASP A 119 -23.59 14.38 -6.28
CA ASP A 119 -23.76 14.05 -4.87
C ASP A 119 -23.30 12.62 -4.53
N LEU A 120 -23.66 11.61 -5.33
CA LEU A 120 -23.30 10.21 -5.04
C LEU A 120 -21.78 9.96 -5.12
N ILE A 121 -21.13 10.54 -6.13
CA ILE A 121 -19.69 10.43 -6.33
C ILE A 121 -18.95 11.15 -5.19
N THR A 122 -19.39 12.35 -4.85
CA THR A 122 -18.80 13.15 -3.77
C THR A 122 -19.00 12.49 -2.41
N ARG A 123 -20.15 11.85 -2.15
CA ARG A 123 -20.37 11.03 -0.94
C ARG A 123 -19.31 9.95 -0.78
N THR A 124 -19.06 9.21 -1.86
CA THR A 124 -18.14 8.07 -1.86
C THR A 124 -16.71 8.53 -1.63
N LEU A 125 -16.30 9.62 -2.27
CA LEU A 125 -14.99 10.23 -2.06
C LEU A 125 -14.84 10.77 -0.63
N ARG A 126 -15.87 11.41 -0.08
CA ARG A 126 -15.86 11.91 1.31
C ARG A 126 -15.75 10.77 2.33
N MET A 127 -16.53 9.69 2.17
CA MET A 127 -16.42 8.52 3.06
C MET A 127 -15.01 7.91 3.03
N ARG A 128 -14.36 7.86 1.86
CA ARG A 128 -12.97 7.40 1.74
C ARG A 128 -11.98 8.34 2.43
N ALA A 129 -12.12 9.65 2.24
CA ALA A 129 -11.29 10.65 2.92
C ALA A 129 -11.46 10.57 4.44
N MET A 130 -12.69 10.53 4.94
CA MET A 130 -12.99 10.35 6.37
C MET A 130 -12.35 9.07 6.91
N LYS A 131 -12.47 7.94 6.19
CA LYS A 131 -11.84 6.69 6.61
C LYS A 131 -10.32 6.81 6.68
N SER A 132 -9.70 7.49 5.72
CA SER A 132 -8.25 7.75 5.70
C SER A 132 -7.82 8.63 6.87
N ASP A 133 -8.56 9.69 7.18
CA ASP A 133 -8.28 10.59 8.32
C ASP A 133 -8.38 9.81 9.65
N LEU A 134 -9.43 8.99 9.82
CA LEU A 134 -9.57 8.13 11.00
C LEU A 134 -8.44 7.09 11.11
N GLN A 135 -7.95 6.56 9.99
CA GLN A 135 -6.80 5.64 9.97
C GLN A 135 -5.51 6.36 10.40
N ARG A 136 -5.26 7.59 9.95
CA ARG A 136 -4.11 8.38 10.42
C ARG A 136 -4.15 8.63 11.92
N LEU A 137 -5.31 8.97 12.46
CA LEU A 137 -5.47 9.16 13.91
C LEU A 137 -5.23 7.84 14.67
N ARG A 138 -5.79 6.73 14.19
CA ARG A 138 -5.51 5.39 14.71
C ARG A 138 -4.00 5.13 14.75
N ASP A 139 -3.31 5.35 13.64
CA ASP A 139 -1.89 5.04 13.52
C ASP A 139 -1.05 5.90 14.47
N ARG A 140 -1.35 7.20 14.58
CA ARG A 140 -0.72 8.11 15.55
C ARG A 140 -0.96 7.68 17.01
N ILE A 141 -2.18 7.32 17.39
CA ILE A 141 -2.48 6.84 18.75
C ILE A 141 -1.72 5.54 19.03
N ASN A 142 -1.71 4.62 18.07
CA ASN A 142 -0.98 3.36 18.19
C ASN A 142 0.52 3.59 18.44
N GLU A 143 1.14 4.49 17.67
CA GLU A 143 2.55 4.87 17.79
C GLU A 143 2.86 5.54 19.15
N GLN A 144 1.98 6.41 19.66
CA GLN A 144 2.21 7.16 20.90
C GLN A 144 1.95 6.34 22.16
N THR A 145 0.89 5.53 22.18
CA THR A 145 0.48 4.76 23.37
C THR A 145 1.37 3.54 23.60
N ARG A 146 1.97 2.99 22.53
CA ARG A 146 2.90 1.87 22.61
C ARG A 146 3.97 2.06 21.53
N PRO A 147 5.14 2.66 21.84
CA PRO A 147 6.26 2.55 20.92
C PRO A 147 6.45 1.08 20.60
N ASP A 148 6.86 0.76 19.36
CA ASP A 148 7.06 -0.57 18.78
C ASP A 148 7.92 -1.53 19.63
N ILE A 149 7.46 -1.88 20.83
CA ILE A 149 8.11 -2.82 21.71
C ILE A 149 7.80 -4.18 21.09
N TYR A 150 8.86 -4.85 20.65
CA TYR A 150 8.79 -6.26 20.34
C TYR A 150 8.24 -6.99 21.57
N GLU A 151 7.06 -7.61 21.44
CA GLU A 151 6.50 -8.51 22.45
C GLU A 151 7.04 -9.92 22.14
N PRO A 152 8.11 -10.38 22.82
CA PRO A 152 8.75 -11.66 22.52
C PRO A 152 7.81 -12.87 22.71
N ASP A 153 6.74 -12.69 23.50
CA ASP A 153 5.77 -13.73 23.85
C ASP A 153 4.44 -13.60 23.08
N ALA A 154 4.38 -12.77 22.03
CA ALA A 154 3.18 -12.67 21.21
C ALA A 154 2.86 -14.02 20.55
N VAL A 155 1.62 -14.47 20.71
CA VAL A 155 1.15 -15.76 20.17
C VAL A 155 0.82 -15.59 18.68
N GLU A 156 1.23 -16.55 17.85
CA GLU A 156 0.81 -16.62 16.44
C GLU A 156 -0.73 -16.67 16.38
N GLY A 157 -1.33 -15.67 15.76
CA GLY A 157 -2.76 -15.47 15.65
C GLY A 157 -3.36 -16.13 14.43
N SER A 158 -4.39 -15.50 13.86
CA SER A 158 -5.12 -16.06 12.72
C SER A 158 -4.28 -16.07 11.44
N LEU A 159 -4.60 -16.98 10.52
CA LEU A 159 -3.98 -17.04 9.20
C LEU A 159 -4.42 -15.82 8.37
N VAL A 160 -3.47 -14.96 8.02
CA VAL A 160 -3.67 -13.78 7.17
C VAL A 160 -3.60 -14.16 5.70
N GLY A 161 -2.67 -15.06 5.36
CA GLY A 161 -2.45 -15.47 3.98
C GLY A 161 -1.53 -16.67 3.85
N THR A 162 -1.62 -17.34 2.71
CA THR A 162 -0.84 -18.53 2.39
C THR A 162 -0.09 -18.26 1.08
N GLY A 163 1.24 -18.24 1.17
CA GLY A 163 2.13 -18.16 0.01
C GLY A 163 2.49 -19.54 -0.55
N ARG A 164 3.36 -19.60 -1.55
CA ARG A 164 3.85 -20.90 -2.09
C ARG A 164 4.62 -21.68 -1.03
N HIS A 165 5.55 -21.02 -0.33
CA HIS A 165 6.50 -21.66 0.60
C HIS A 165 6.06 -21.64 2.07
N GLY A 166 5.26 -20.66 2.45
CA GLY A 166 5.00 -20.38 3.85
C GLY A 166 3.64 -19.76 4.09
N ASP A 167 3.27 -19.77 5.36
CA ASP A 167 2.02 -19.22 5.86
C ASP A 167 2.33 -17.96 6.65
N VAL A 168 1.43 -16.99 6.54
CA VAL A 168 1.53 -15.68 7.19
C VAL A 168 0.42 -15.59 8.21
N HIS A 169 0.78 -15.44 9.47
CA HIS A 169 -0.15 -15.33 10.59
C HIS A 169 -0.04 -13.95 11.22
N GLU A 170 -1.10 -13.50 11.90
CA GLU A 170 -1.04 -12.34 12.77
C GLU A 170 -0.02 -12.59 13.88
N TYR A 171 0.74 -11.56 14.27
CA TYR A 171 1.74 -11.70 15.33
C TYR A 171 1.74 -10.45 16.20
N GLY A 172 1.02 -10.46 17.31
CA GLY A 172 0.80 -9.25 18.10
C GLY A 172 0.07 -8.17 17.29
N ARG A 173 0.41 -6.90 17.54
CA ARG A 173 -0.26 -5.75 16.91
C ARG A 173 0.50 -5.24 15.67
N ASN A 174 -0.24 -4.96 14.60
CA ASN A 174 0.27 -4.39 13.33
C ASN A 174 1.47 -5.14 12.73
N ARG A 175 1.58 -6.43 13.04
CA ARG A 175 2.69 -7.29 12.63
C ARG A 175 2.15 -8.63 12.19
N VAL A 176 2.93 -9.26 11.33
CA VAL A 176 2.70 -10.61 10.85
C VAL A 176 3.95 -11.43 11.02
N ILE A 177 3.77 -12.72 11.24
CA ILE A 177 4.85 -13.70 11.19
C ILE A 177 4.69 -14.54 9.93
N ARG A 178 5.72 -14.56 9.09
CA ARG A 178 5.82 -15.49 7.96
C ARG A 178 6.68 -16.67 8.38
N ARG A 179 6.19 -17.88 8.17
CA ARG A 179 6.90 -19.12 8.48
C ARG A 179 6.91 -20.06 7.28
N ASN A 180 8.09 -20.56 6.92
CA ASN A 180 8.22 -21.57 5.86
C ASN A 180 7.74 -22.95 6.36
N ARG A 181 6.84 -23.61 5.62
CA ARG A 181 6.26 -24.91 6.03
C ARG A 181 7.31 -26.02 6.13
N ASN A 182 8.30 -25.98 5.24
CA ASN A 182 9.41 -26.95 5.21
C ASN A 182 10.56 -26.60 6.16
N ARG A 183 10.41 -25.55 6.98
CA ARG A 183 11.46 -25.02 7.87
C ARG A 183 12.76 -24.61 7.16
N ALA A 184 12.71 -24.34 5.85
CA ALA A 184 13.85 -23.76 5.15
C ALA A 184 14.17 -22.36 5.71
N SER A 185 15.46 -22.07 5.83
CA SER A 185 15.93 -20.79 6.40
C SER A 185 15.49 -19.60 5.55
N LEU A 186 15.05 -18.55 6.24
CA LEU A 186 14.70 -17.23 5.74
C LEU A 186 15.79 -16.19 6.05
N ALA A 187 16.94 -16.59 6.62
CA ALA A 187 17.98 -15.66 7.06
C ALA A 187 18.48 -14.74 5.93
N ALA A 188 18.74 -15.28 4.74
CA ALA A 188 19.19 -14.48 3.60
C ALA A 188 18.15 -13.46 3.11
N GLU A 189 16.86 -13.82 3.16
CA GLU A 189 15.74 -12.93 2.83
C GLU A 189 15.59 -11.85 3.91
N ARG A 190 15.61 -12.24 5.18
CA ARG A 190 15.55 -11.36 6.35
C ARG A 190 16.62 -10.29 6.31
N ASP A 191 17.88 -10.70 6.17
CA ASP A 191 19.03 -9.81 6.25
C ASP A 191 19.02 -8.79 5.10
N LEU A 192 18.61 -9.24 3.90
CA LEU A 192 18.42 -8.35 2.76
C LEU A 192 17.27 -7.36 2.99
N MET A 193 16.14 -7.79 3.51
CA MET A 193 15.02 -6.90 3.83
C MET A 193 15.40 -5.84 4.88
N MET A 194 16.16 -6.23 5.92
CA MET A 194 16.68 -5.28 6.90
C MET A 194 17.60 -4.24 6.25
N TRP A 195 18.51 -4.66 5.37
CA TRP A 195 19.37 -3.76 4.61
C TRP A 195 18.59 -2.81 3.70
N LEU A 196 17.61 -3.33 2.96
CA LEU A 196 16.74 -2.56 2.07
C LEU A 196 15.99 -1.47 2.84
N HIS A 197 15.38 -1.83 3.97
CA HIS A 197 14.66 -0.89 4.82
C HIS A 197 15.59 0.22 5.36
N GLN A 198 16.77 -0.13 5.85
CA GLN A 198 17.77 0.82 6.34
C GLN A 198 18.24 1.82 5.25
N ASN A 199 18.22 1.39 4.00
CA ASN A 199 18.56 2.24 2.84
C ASN A 199 17.34 2.91 2.20
N GLY A 200 16.18 2.91 2.87
CA GLY A 200 14.98 3.61 2.44
C GLY A 200 14.22 2.96 1.29
N TYR A 201 14.52 1.69 0.97
CA TYR A 201 13.72 0.93 0.00
C TYR A 201 12.41 0.47 0.63
N PRO A 202 11.26 0.56 -0.07
CA PRO A 202 9.96 0.23 0.48
C PRO A 202 9.73 -1.29 0.62
N VAL A 203 10.24 -1.87 1.70
CA VAL A 203 9.93 -3.23 2.16
C VAL A 203 9.22 -3.18 3.52
N PRO A 204 8.43 -4.21 3.89
CA PRO A 204 7.93 -4.34 5.25
C PRO A 204 9.09 -4.34 6.26
N GLN A 205 8.98 -3.53 7.31
CA GLN A 205 10.00 -3.51 8.36
C GLN A 205 10.09 -4.88 9.06
N VAL A 206 11.29 -5.40 9.21
CA VAL A 206 11.55 -6.62 10.00
C VAL A 206 11.76 -6.24 11.46
N PHE A 207 11.02 -6.88 12.37
CA PHE A 207 11.11 -6.64 13.81
C PHE A 207 11.86 -7.74 14.55
N ALA A 208 11.66 -9.01 14.16
CA ALA A 208 12.28 -10.15 14.83
C ALA A 208 12.30 -11.41 13.96
N HIS A 209 13.00 -12.43 14.44
CA HIS A 209 13.09 -13.75 13.81
C HIS A 209 13.13 -14.83 14.92
N PRO A 210 11.97 -15.36 15.36
CA PRO A 210 11.93 -16.33 16.47
C PRO A 210 12.80 -17.57 16.24
N ASP A 211 12.98 -17.95 14.97
CA ASP A 211 13.92 -18.97 14.50
C ASP A 211 14.32 -18.69 13.04
N ASP A 212 15.20 -19.52 12.48
CA ASP A 212 15.71 -19.35 11.11
C ASP A 212 14.62 -19.49 10.04
N ALA A 213 13.49 -20.14 10.33
CA ALA A 213 12.42 -20.39 9.36
C ALA A 213 11.26 -19.38 9.49
N ALA A 214 11.39 -18.36 10.35
CA ALA A 214 10.36 -17.37 10.60
C ALA A 214 10.87 -15.94 10.66
N ILE A 215 10.10 -15.02 10.07
CA ILE A 215 10.34 -13.57 10.14
C ILE A 215 9.07 -12.89 10.67
N VAL A 216 9.21 -12.07 11.70
CA VAL A 216 8.19 -11.14 12.19
C VAL A 216 8.44 -9.78 11.55
N MET A 217 7.42 -9.25 10.88
CA MET A 217 7.52 -8.02 10.10
C MET A 217 6.24 -7.18 10.15
N GLU A 218 6.32 -5.95 9.67
CA GLU A 218 5.22 -5.01 9.48
C GLU A 218 4.04 -5.67 8.75
N ARG A 219 2.84 -5.51 9.32
CA ARG A 219 1.60 -5.84 8.62
C ARG A 219 1.25 -4.69 7.69
N VAL A 220 1.32 -4.93 6.39
CA VAL A 220 0.91 -3.94 5.39
C VAL A 220 -0.59 -4.06 5.14
N ASP A 221 -1.34 -3.07 5.64
CA ASP A 221 -2.79 -2.99 5.46
C ASP A 221 -3.14 -2.49 4.05
N GLY A 222 -3.32 -3.41 3.10
CA GLY A 222 -3.69 -3.03 1.74
C GLY A 222 -3.82 -4.20 0.76
N PRO A 223 -4.52 -4.01 -0.38
CA PRO A 223 -4.56 -5.01 -1.43
C PRO A 223 -3.19 -5.14 -2.10
N SER A 224 -2.94 -6.27 -2.78
CA SER A 224 -1.83 -6.30 -3.74
C SER A 224 -2.11 -5.36 -4.91
N MET A 225 -1.07 -4.93 -5.63
CA MET A 225 -1.22 -4.15 -6.85
C MET A 225 -1.98 -4.96 -7.92
N LEU A 226 -1.85 -6.28 -7.95
CA LEU A 226 -2.65 -7.16 -8.80
C LEU A 226 -4.14 -7.13 -8.45
N ASP A 227 -4.48 -7.15 -7.16
CA ASP A 227 -5.87 -7.02 -6.70
C ASP A 227 -6.44 -5.65 -7.06
N ASP A 228 -5.67 -4.57 -6.87
CA ASP A 228 -6.09 -3.23 -7.27
C ASP A 228 -6.24 -3.09 -8.79
N LEU A 229 -5.38 -3.73 -9.59
CA LEU A 229 -5.52 -3.78 -11.05
C LEU A 229 -6.77 -4.53 -11.48
N THR A 230 -7.12 -5.61 -10.78
CA THR A 230 -8.32 -6.40 -11.07
C THR A 230 -9.58 -5.59 -10.74
N ALA A 231 -9.59 -4.88 -9.61
CA ALA A 231 -10.70 -4.02 -9.20
C ALA A 231 -10.78 -2.70 -10.00
N HIS A 232 -9.64 -2.15 -10.41
CA HIS A 232 -9.53 -0.85 -11.07
C HIS A 232 -8.62 -0.90 -12.32
N PRO A 233 -9.05 -1.59 -13.40
CA PRO A 233 -8.21 -1.85 -14.57
C PRO A 233 -7.59 -0.63 -15.25
N TRP A 234 -8.25 0.53 -15.19
CA TRP A 234 -7.76 1.78 -15.78
C TRP A 234 -6.50 2.34 -15.09
N ARG A 235 -6.12 1.84 -13.92
CA ARG A 235 -4.89 2.24 -13.20
C ARG A 235 -3.61 1.61 -13.74
N TYR A 236 -3.68 0.76 -14.77
CA TYR A 236 -2.51 0.09 -15.36
C TYR A 236 -1.33 1.02 -15.66
N LYS A 237 -1.59 2.25 -16.15
CA LYS A 237 -0.52 3.23 -16.41
C LYS A 237 0.20 3.71 -15.16
N ARG A 238 -0.57 3.98 -14.10
CA ARG A 238 -0.01 4.38 -12.81
C ARG A 238 0.85 3.25 -12.25
N HIS A 239 0.33 2.03 -12.26
CA HIS A 239 1.01 0.86 -11.70
C HIS A 239 2.26 0.46 -12.49
N ALA A 240 2.24 0.57 -13.82
CA ALA A 240 3.43 0.39 -14.64
C ALA A 240 4.55 1.38 -14.25
N ARG A 241 4.22 2.66 -14.05
CA ARG A 241 5.19 3.68 -13.59
C ARG A 241 5.69 3.38 -12.19
N THR A 242 4.80 2.98 -11.27
CA THR A 242 5.20 2.57 -9.92
C THR A 242 6.19 1.40 -9.94
N LEU A 243 6.00 0.40 -10.80
CA LEU A 243 6.99 -0.69 -10.95
C LEU A 243 8.34 -0.17 -11.46
N VAL A 244 8.36 0.75 -12.43
CA VAL A 244 9.59 1.37 -12.91
C VAL A 244 10.28 2.17 -11.80
N ASP A 245 9.52 2.93 -11.01
CA ASP A 245 10.04 3.70 -9.89
C ASP A 245 10.62 2.79 -8.79
N LEU A 246 9.98 1.64 -8.53
CA LEU A 246 10.49 0.62 -7.60
C LEU A 246 11.82 0.02 -8.09
N HIS A 247 11.98 -0.21 -9.39
CA HIS A 247 13.27 -0.61 -9.97
C HIS A 247 14.32 0.50 -9.83
N ASN A 248 13.97 1.75 -10.14
CA ASN A 248 14.89 2.89 -10.02
C ASN A 248 15.36 3.12 -8.57
N ARG A 249 14.47 2.91 -7.60
CA ARG A 249 14.83 2.95 -6.17
C ARG A 249 15.76 1.81 -5.80
N LEU A 250 15.55 0.60 -6.33
CA LEU A 250 16.39 -0.57 -6.00
C LEU A 250 17.80 -0.38 -6.55
N ASP A 251 17.89 0.15 -7.77
CA ASP A 251 19.12 0.54 -8.45
C ASP A 251 19.96 1.57 -7.67
N SER A 252 19.34 2.29 -6.73
CA SER A 252 19.98 3.30 -5.88
C SER A 252 20.46 2.72 -4.54
N VAL A 253 20.06 1.49 -4.20
CA VAL A 253 20.48 0.83 -2.94
C VAL A 253 21.89 0.24 -3.13
N PRO A 254 22.84 0.50 -2.21
CA PRO A 254 24.16 -0.12 -2.27
C PRO A 254 24.07 -1.64 -2.08
N VAL A 255 24.96 -2.37 -2.76
CA VAL A 255 25.07 -3.82 -2.57
C VAL A 255 25.60 -4.11 -1.15
N PRO A 256 24.95 -5.00 -0.37
CA PRO A 256 25.41 -5.41 0.94
C PRO A 256 26.85 -5.96 0.92
N PRO A 257 27.67 -5.72 1.97
CA PRO A 257 29.05 -6.19 2.02
C PRO A 257 29.23 -7.71 1.83
N ASP A 258 28.31 -8.52 2.36
CA ASP A 258 28.29 -9.98 2.22
C ASP A 258 27.98 -10.46 0.79
N ARG A 259 27.52 -9.55 -0.08
CA ARG A 259 27.16 -9.83 -1.47
C ARG A 259 28.10 -9.18 -2.49
N LEU A 260 29.14 -8.47 -2.06
CA LEU A 260 30.10 -7.82 -2.97
C LEU A 260 30.92 -8.80 -3.82
N ALA A 261 31.02 -10.06 -3.41
CA ALA A 261 31.71 -11.10 -4.17
C ALA A 261 30.94 -11.57 -5.41
N PHE A 262 29.65 -11.26 -5.53
CA PHE A 262 28.83 -11.63 -6.67
C PHE A 262 28.96 -10.60 -7.81
N HIS A 263 29.01 -11.09 -9.05
CA HIS A 263 29.09 -10.23 -10.23
C HIS A 263 27.72 -9.63 -10.59
N GLY A 264 27.66 -8.31 -10.79
CA GLY A 264 26.47 -7.61 -11.27
C GLY A 264 26.58 -6.10 -11.12
N GLU A 265 25.55 -5.38 -11.59
CA GLU A 265 25.46 -3.92 -11.56
C GLU A 265 24.79 -3.39 -10.28
N GLY A 266 24.07 -4.26 -9.56
CA GLY A 266 23.34 -3.88 -8.36
C GLY A 266 22.45 -5.01 -7.85
N LEU A 267 21.64 -4.68 -6.85
CA LEU A 267 20.61 -5.57 -6.34
C LEU A 267 19.51 -5.79 -7.39
N VAL A 268 19.04 -7.03 -7.50
CA VAL A 268 17.93 -7.44 -8.37
C VAL A 268 16.94 -8.28 -7.59
N HIS A 269 15.64 -8.13 -7.86
CA HIS A 269 14.59 -8.85 -7.15
C HIS A 269 14.28 -10.22 -7.77
N LEU A 270 14.27 -10.30 -9.11
CA LEU A 270 13.98 -11.48 -9.93
C LEU A 270 12.57 -12.07 -9.79
N ASP A 271 11.72 -11.47 -8.96
CA ASP A 271 10.32 -11.84 -8.76
C ASP A 271 9.46 -10.60 -8.49
N LEU A 272 9.83 -9.45 -9.04
CA LEU A 272 9.04 -8.22 -8.90
C LEU A 272 7.94 -8.22 -9.95
N HIS A 273 6.69 -8.24 -9.50
CA HIS A 273 5.50 -8.13 -10.34
C HIS A 273 4.33 -7.60 -9.49
N PRO A 274 3.18 -7.20 -10.09
CA PRO A 274 2.06 -6.63 -9.33
C PRO A 274 1.54 -7.49 -8.17
N GLY A 275 1.74 -8.81 -8.19
CA GLY A 275 1.35 -9.69 -7.08
C GLY A 275 2.20 -9.51 -5.82
N ASN A 276 3.47 -9.12 -5.99
CA ASN A 276 4.46 -8.96 -4.92
C ASN A 276 4.63 -7.49 -4.48
N VAL A 277 3.64 -6.65 -4.79
CA VAL A 277 3.60 -5.26 -4.30
C VAL A 277 2.30 -5.05 -3.53
N LEU A 278 2.39 -4.84 -2.23
CA LEU A 278 1.26 -4.49 -1.37
C LEU A 278 1.08 -2.97 -1.36
N LEU A 279 -0.16 -2.49 -1.49
CA LEU A 279 -0.50 -1.08 -1.55
C LEU A 279 -1.00 -0.60 -0.17
N GLY A 280 -0.06 -0.31 0.73
CA GLY A 280 -0.33 0.22 2.06
C GLY A 280 -0.83 1.67 2.06
N PRO A 281 -1.31 2.18 3.21
CA PRO A 281 -1.87 3.53 3.33
C PRO A 281 -0.85 4.63 3.03
N ASP A 282 0.43 4.38 3.27
CA ASP A 282 1.56 5.29 3.11
C ASP A 282 2.39 5.02 1.84
N GLY A 283 2.09 3.95 1.09
CA GLY A 283 2.75 3.65 -0.18
C GLY A 283 2.88 2.16 -0.49
N PRO A 284 3.52 1.83 -1.63
CA PRO A 284 3.79 0.45 -1.98
C PRO A 284 4.81 -0.17 -1.02
N ARG A 285 4.70 -1.48 -0.78
CA ARG A 285 5.68 -2.32 -0.10
C ARG A 285 5.97 -3.55 -0.96
N VAL A 286 7.23 -3.81 -1.24
CA VAL A 286 7.67 -4.96 -2.04
C VAL A 286 7.97 -6.14 -1.13
N ILE A 287 7.41 -7.29 -1.48
CA ILE A 287 7.50 -8.54 -0.72
C ILE A 287 8.13 -9.66 -1.56
N ASN A 288 8.41 -10.79 -0.93
CA ASN A 288 8.95 -12.00 -1.55
C ASN A 288 10.37 -11.86 -2.11
N TRP A 289 11.33 -11.57 -1.22
CA TRP A 289 12.73 -11.32 -1.57
C TRP A 289 13.58 -12.59 -1.65
N ALA A 290 12.97 -13.77 -1.61
CA ALA A 290 13.66 -15.06 -1.61
C ALA A 290 14.55 -15.30 -2.86
N ASN A 291 14.15 -14.76 -4.01
CA ASN A 291 14.89 -14.90 -5.27
C ASN A 291 15.92 -13.77 -5.51
N ALA A 292 16.00 -12.78 -4.61
CA ALA A 292 16.77 -11.59 -4.83
C ALA A 292 18.28 -11.81 -4.68
N GLY A 293 19.06 -11.10 -5.51
CA GLY A 293 20.49 -11.31 -5.65
C GLY A 293 21.23 -10.06 -6.14
N VAL A 294 22.44 -10.27 -6.63
CA VAL A 294 23.22 -9.26 -7.36
C VAL A 294 23.19 -9.65 -8.83
N GLY A 295 22.90 -8.71 -9.73
CA GLY A 295 22.70 -9.01 -11.15
C GLY A 295 22.67 -7.78 -12.05
N GLN A 296 22.30 -8.00 -13.31
CA GLN A 296 22.11 -6.93 -14.29
C GLN A 296 20.74 -6.28 -14.10
N ARG A 297 20.69 -4.95 -14.03
CA ARG A 297 19.45 -4.20 -13.78
C ARG A 297 18.46 -4.36 -14.94
N GLY A 298 19.00 -4.41 -16.17
CA GLY A 298 18.21 -4.66 -17.38
C GLY A 298 17.53 -6.03 -17.40
N LEU A 299 18.20 -7.06 -16.85
CA LEU A 299 17.65 -8.41 -16.73
C LEU A 299 16.47 -8.44 -15.75
N ASP A 300 16.57 -7.77 -14.60
CA ASP A 300 15.51 -7.75 -13.59
C ASP A 300 14.23 -7.07 -14.09
N ARG A 301 14.40 -5.98 -14.85
CA ARG A 301 13.29 -5.30 -15.53
C ARG A 301 12.65 -6.18 -16.61
N ALA A 302 13.47 -6.89 -17.39
CA ALA A 302 12.94 -7.86 -18.36
C ALA A 302 12.24 -9.04 -17.67
N MET A 303 12.75 -9.52 -16.53
CA MET A 303 12.11 -10.55 -15.71
C MET A 303 10.72 -10.13 -15.25
N THR A 304 10.58 -8.89 -14.76
CA THR A 304 9.27 -8.29 -14.40
C THR A 304 8.27 -8.36 -15.56
N TRP A 305 8.72 -8.06 -16.79
CA TRP A 305 7.88 -8.18 -17.98
C TRP A 305 7.52 -9.64 -18.32
N VAL A 306 8.47 -10.57 -18.21
CA VAL A 306 8.24 -12.02 -18.40
C VAL A 306 7.23 -12.55 -17.38
N LEU A 307 7.37 -12.20 -16.10
CA LEU A 307 6.42 -12.53 -15.02
C LEU A 307 5.00 -12.12 -15.40
N MET A 308 4.79 -10.85 -15.75
CA MET A 308 3.47 -10.34 -16.15
C MET A 308 2.88 -11.06 -17.38
N LYS A 309 3.74 -11.56 -18.28
CA LYS A 309 3.32 -12.30 -19.48
C LYS A 309 3.02 -13.77 -19.25
N THR A 310 3.55 -14.37 -18.18
CA THR A 310 3.60 -15.84 -18.03
C THR A 310 3.03 -16.36 -16.72
N ASP A 311 2.79 -15.49 -15.74
CA ASP A 311 2.05 -15.86 -14.55
C ASP A 311 0.68 -16.39 -14.95
N THR A 312 0.22 -17.42 -14.26
CA THR A 312 -1.14 -17.94 -14.41
C THR A 312 -2.01 -17.50 -13.23
N VAL A 313 -3.33 -17.58 -13.36
CA VAL A 313 -4.27 -17.25 -12.29
C VAL A 313 -5.29 -18.36 -12.20
N ASP A 314 -5.60 -18.76 -10.97
CA ASP A 314 -6.67 -19.70 -10.70
C ASP A 314 -8.04 -19.00 -10.86
N GLY A 315 -8.98 -19.65 -11.54
CA GLY A 315 -10.35 -19.13 -11.68
C GLY A 315 -11.10 -19.58 -12.94
N GLY A 316 -12.34 -19.12 -13.04
CA GLY A 316 -13.21 -19.38 -14.21
C GLY A 316 -12.64 -18.80 -15.50
N LEU A 317 -13.05 -19.35 -16.65
CA LEU A 317 -12.50 -18.97 -17.97
C LEU A 317 -12.63 -17.46 -18.28
N ALA A 318 -13.79 -16.88 -17.96
CA ALA A 318 -14.05 -15.45 -18.17
C ALA A 318 -13.18 -14.55 -17.27
N TYR A 319 -12.95 -14.97 -16.02
CA TYR A 319 -12.08 -14.26 -15.08
C TYR A 319 -10.61 -14.30 -15.53
N ARG A 320 -10.14 -15.48 -15.97
CA ARG A 320 -8.79 -15.64 -16.55
C ARG A 320 -8.58 -14.75 -17.77
N ALA A 321 -9.56 -14.69 -18.67
CA ALA A 321 -9.49 -13.82 -19.86
C ALA A 321 -9.43 -12.32 -19.49
N ALA A 322 -10.21 -11.88 -18.51
CA ALA A 322 -10.19 -10.50 -18.04
C ALA A 322 -8.84 -10.13 -17.42
N ILE A 323 -8.27 -10.97 -16.55
CA ILE A 323 -6.94 -10.72 -15.99
C ILE A 323 -5.86 -10.74 -17.07
N GLN A 324 -5.95 -11.66 -18.04
CA GLN A 324 -5.00 -11.72 -19.15
C GLN A 324 -4.98 -10.40 -19.94
N ALA A 325 -6.15 -9.83 -20.25
CA ALA A 325 -6.23 -8.54 -20.95
C ALA A 325 -5.63 -7.38 -20.13
N ILE A 326 -5.82 -7.40 -18.80
CA ILE A 326 -5.22 -6.40 -17.90
C ILE A 326 -3.70 -6.55 -17.86
N ARG A 327 -3.21 -7.79 -17.72
CA ARG A 327 -1.78 -8.14 -17.74
C ARG A 327 -1.11 -7.71 -19.03
N GLU A 328 -1.77 -7.90 -20.17
CA GLU A 328 -1.25 -7.45 -21.46
C GLU A 328 -1.12 -5.92 -21.54
N ARG A 329 -2.09 -5.17 -21.01
CA ARG A 329 -2.03 -3.70 -20.98
C ARG A 329 -0.94 -3.18 -20.08
N ILE A 330 -0.83 -3.68 -18.85
CA ILE A 330 0.24 -3.25 -17.94
C ILE A 330 1.61 -3.68 -18.44
N ALA A 331 1.76 -4.89 -19.01
CA ALA A 331 3.03 -5.34 -19.57
C ALA A 331 3.47 -4.50 -20.78
N ALA A 332 2.53 -4.08 -21.63
CA ALA A 332 2.83 -3.19 -22.75
C ALA A 332 3.26 -1.79 -22.27
N GLU A 333 2.53 -1.21 -21.33
CA GLU A 333 2.88 0.10 -20.77
C GLU A 333 4.20 0.04 -19.99
N TYR A 334 4.43 -0.99 -19.18
CA TYR A 334 5.68 -1.18 -18.44
C TYR A 334 6.87 -1.31 -19.39
N ARG A 335 6.74 -2.12 -20.45
CA ARG A 335 7.77 -2.26 -21.48
C ARG A 335 8.09 -0.91 -22.13
N SER A 336 7.06 -0.15 -22.50
CA SER A 336 7.25 1.19 -23.06
C SER A 336 7.91 2.16 -22.08
N ALA A 337 7.61 2.06 -20.78
CA ALA A 337 8.16 2.94 -19.75
C ALA A 337 9.61 2.59 -19.37
N VAL A 338 9.98 1.31 -19.40
CA VAL A 338 11.36 0.84 -19.20
C VAL A 338 12.23 1.14 -20.42
N GLY A 339 11.66 1.03 -21.62
CA GLY A 339 12.37 1.08 -22.88
C GLY A 339 12.31 -0.26 -23.60
N ASP A 340 11.73 -0.24 -24.79
CA ASP A 340 11.51 -1.41 -25.63
C ASP A 340 12.80 -2.17 -25.98
N ASP A 341 13.87 -1.43 -26.23
CA ASP A 341 15.18 -1.99 -26.59
C ASP A 341 15.81 -2.75 -25.42
N LEU A 342 15.74 -2.18 -24.20
CA LEU A 342 16.25 -2.82 -22.99
C LEU A 342 15.51 -4.12 -22.70
N VAL A 343 14.17 -4.08 -22.71
CA VAL A 343 13.38 -5.30 -22.49
C VAL A 343 13.68 -6.33 -23.57
N SER A 344 13.78 -5.92 -24.84
CA SER A 344 14.04 -6.86 -25.94
C SER A 344 15.44 -7.47 -25.84
N ALA A 345 16.45 -6.71 -25.41
CA ALA A 345 17.82 -7.19 -25.24
C ALA A 345 17.95 -8.28 -24.15
N HIS A 346 17.12 -8.22 -23.10
CA HIS A 346 17.22 -9.13 -21.95
C HIS A 346 16.08 -10.17 -21.85
N ALA A 347 14.99 -10.02 -22.60
CA ALA A 347 13.80 -10.87 -22.44
C ALA A 347 14.05 -12.37 -22.64
N THR A 348 14.91 -12.76 -23.59
CA THR A 348 15.27 -14.16 -23.79
C THR A 348 15.98 -14.73 -22.57
N ASN A 349 17.02 -14.04 -22.08
CA ASN A 349 17.77 -14.46 -20.89
C ASN A 349 16.88 -14.49 -19.64
N ALA A 350 15.95 -13.54 -19.51
CA ALA A 350 14.98 -13.52 -18.42
C ALA A 350 14.02 -14.73 -18.49
N ALA A 351 13.53 -15.09 -19.67
CA ALA A 351 12.69 -16.26 -19.84
C ALA A 351 13.46 -17.56 -19.54
N GLU A 352 14.71 -17.67 -19.99
CA GLU A 352 15.58 -18.81 -19.70
C GLU A 352 15.87 -18.93 -18.20
N LEU A 353 16.22 -17.82 -17.54
CA LEU A 353 16.43 -17.80 -16.09
C LEU A 353 15.17 -18.24 -15.33
N ARG A 354 13.98 -17.79 -15.76
CA ARG A 354 12.71 -18.21 -15.16
C ARG A 354 12.45 -19.70 -15.30
N MET A 355 12.86 -20.32 -16.42
CA MET A 355 12.75 -21.77 -16.61
C MET A 355 13.63 -22.58 -15.65
N LEU A 356 14.62 -21.95 -15.01
CA LEU A 356 15.45 -22.58 -13.97
C LEU A 356 14.80 -22.54 -12.59
N ASP A 357 13.70 -21.81 -12.40
CA ASP A 357 12.96 -21.83 -11.13
C ASP A 357 12.34 -23.21 -10.91
N THR A 358 12.84 -23.91 -9.90
CA THR A 358 12.38 -25.25 -9.53
C THR A 358 10.96 -25.26 -8.98
N ASN A 359 10.38 -24.10 -8.68
CA ASN A 359 9.03 -23.93 -8.16
C ASN A 359 8.01 -23.50 -9.24
N LEU A 360 8.44 -23.41 -10.50
CA LEU A 360 7.59 -23.02 -11.62
C LEU A 360 6.51 -24.09 -11.87
N ARG A 361 5.24 -23.70 -11.92
CA ARG A 361 4.16 -24.64 -12.26
C ARG A 361 4.24 -25.05 -13.73
N ARG A 362 3.67 -26.19 -14.09
CA ARG A 362 3.69 -26.70 -15.48
C ARG A 362 3.08 -25.71 -16.48
N ASP A 363 1.97 -25.10 -16.13
CA ASP A 363 1.28 -24.10 -16.95
C ASP A 363 2.06 -22.79 -17.08
N GLU A 364 2.71 -22.34 -16.01
CA GLU A 364 3.65 -21.22 -16.03
C GLU A 364 4.86 -21.55 -16.93
N ALA A 365 5.45 -22.75 -16.80
CA ALA A 365 6.55 -23.21 -17.63
C ALA A 365 6.17 -23.27 -19.13
N ASP A 366 4.98 -23.79 -19.45
CA ASP A 366 4.47 -23.80 -20.81
C ASP A 366 4.29 -22.39 -21.38
N ALA A 367 3.84 -21.44 -20.54
CA ALA A 367 3.69 -20.04 -20.94
C ALA A 367 5.06 -19.37 -21.19
N VAL A 368 6.04 -19.61 -20.32
CA VAL A 368 7.42 -19.12 -20.48
C VAL A 368 8.05 -19.71 -21.75
N PHE A 369 7.88 -21.01 -21.99
CA PHE A 369 8.39 -21.68 -23.18
C PHE A 369 7.78 -21.09 -24.47
N ARG A 370 6.46 -20.87 -24.50
CA ARG A 370 5.79 -20.20 -25.64
C ARG A 370 6.32 -18.79 -25.85
N LEU A 371 6.54 -18.03 -24.77
CA LEU A 371 7.08 -16.68 -24.84
C LEU A 371 8.51 -16.69 -25.40
N ALA A 372 9.41 -17.50 -24.85
CA ALA A 372 10.79 -17.63 -25.30
C ALA A 372 10.87 -17.98 -26.79
N ARG A 373 10.07 -18.95 -27.25
CA ARG A 373 9.98 -19.31 -28.67
C ARG A 373 9.48 -18.15 -29.53
N SER A 374 8.53 -17.34 -29.05
CA SER A 374 8.04 -16.18 -29.80
C SER A 374 9.10 -15.08 -29.94
N LEU A 375 9.98 -14.92 -28.95
CA LEU A 375 11.07 -13.96 -28.97
C LEU A 375 12.16 -14.35 -29.97
N GLN A 376 12.49 -15.64 -30.06
CA GLN A 376 13.48 -16.19 -31.00
C GLN A 376 13.02 -16.10 -32.47
N ASN A 377 11.70 -16.14 -32.73
CA ASN A 377 11.15 -16.12 -34.09
C ASN A 377 10.83 -14.71 -34.63
N ARG A 378 11.18 -13.63 -33.91
CA ARG A 378 11.03 -12.26 -34.43
C ARG A 378 12.15 -11.98 -35.45
N PRO A 379 11.83 -11.59 -36.69
CA PRO A 379 12.86 -11.22 -37.66
C PRO A 379 13.63 -10.01 -37.12
N THR A 380 14.94 -10.15 -36.95
CA THR A 380 15.84 -9.03 -36.71
C THR A 380 15.76 -8.10 -37.91
N HIS A 381 15.06 -6.96 -37.80
CA HIS A 381 15.26 -5.87 -38.75
C HIS A 381 16.67 -5.35 -38.52
N SER A 382 17.64 -5.93 -39.25
CA SER A 382 18.95 -5.34 -39.42
C SER A 382 18.75 -3.96 -40.04
N ARG A 383 19.27 -2.93 -39.36
CA ARG A 383 19.66 -1.67 -40.01
C ARG A 383 20.51 -2.05 -41.22
N THR A 384 19.95 -1.91 -42.41
CA THR A 384 20.76 -1.78 -43.62
C THR A 384 21.38 -0.40 -43.56
N ASP A 385 22.71 -0.41 -43.53
CA ASP A 385 23.56 0.72 -43.84
C ASP A 385 23.08 1.39 -45.14
N ASP A 386 22.82 2.69 -45.09
CA ASP A 386 22.85 3.53 -46.28
C ASP A 386 24.20 4.24 -46.32
N VAL A 387 24.79 4.12 -47.51
CA VAL A 387 26.14 4.45 -47.98
C VAL A 387 26.51 5.92 -47.87
#